data_AF-A0A7S2HP33-F1
#
_entry.id   AF-A0A7S2HP33-F1
#
_cell.length_a   1.000
_cell.length_b   1.000
_cell.length_c   1.000
_cell.angle_alpha   90.00
_cell.angle_beta   90.00
_cell.angle_gamma   90.00
#
_symmetry.space_group_name_H-M   'P 1'
#
loop_
_entity.id
_entity.type
_entity.pdbx_description
1 polymer ?
#
loop_
_entity_poly.entity_id
_entity_poly.type
_entity_poly.pdbx_seq_one_letter_code
_entity_poly.pdbx_strand_id
1 'polypeptide(L)'
;PKGKGKGGQPTREEIEEWKDKKTNPLRWKRLLQEDVSFEESVFAVSEDEDVNDDALGEIFVKDAKVVTKEIVIKDEAAVEKPVVWEGNEKQSGKQRRQNIEIQMKAWSGDTKWVLLERLRKTELNVIRKDPDFQEDRFEQLINLVEQMNETKVEWQRIAEEGRRIAQEEDKDAPTQYVWHQDVEVFFFKLQEIDAWWDKLEALKL
;
A
#
# COMPACT_ATOMS: atom_id res chain seq x y z
N PRO A 1 2.14 -14.39 -29.81
CA PRO A 1 2.53 -13.28 -30.72
C PRO A 1 3.08 -12.10 -29.90
N LYS A 2 4.40 -11.86 -30.01
CA LYS A 2 5.12 -10.76 -29.35
C LYS A 2 5.07 -9.54 -30.27
N GLY A 3 4.38 -8.47 -29.87
CA GLY A 3 4.50 -7.15 -30.49
C GLY A 3 5.57 -6.33 -29.78
N LYS A 4 6.76 -6.23 -30.37
CA LYS A 4 7.78 -5.25 -29.96
C LYS A 4 7.38 -3.88 -30.53
N GLY A 5 6.65 -3.08 -29.76
CA GLY A 5 6.46 -1.66 -30.06
C GLY A 5 7.68 -0.85 -29.64
N LYS A 6 8.75 -0.87 -30.44
CA LYS A 6 9.77 0.18 -30.43
C LYS A 6 9.22 1.38 -31.21
N GLY A 7 8.29 2.12 -30.62
CA GLY A 7 7.95 3.46 -31.10
C GLY A 7 8.94 4.43 -30.47
N GLY A 8 9.86 4.99 -31.26
CA GLY A 8 10.68 6.11 -30.79
C GLY A 8 9.74 7.24 -30.39
N GLN A 9 9.87 7.74 -29.16
CA GLN A 9 9.19 8.97 -28.79
C GLN A 9 9.68 10.07 -29.75
N PRO A 10 8.78 10.81 -30.42
CA PRO A 10 9.20 11.98 -31.18
C PRO A 10 9.80 12.96 -30.18
N THR A 11 11.13 13.06 -30.21
CA THR A 11 11.90 13.93 -29.32
C THR A 11 12.12 15.21 -30.12
N ARG A 12 11.37 16.28 -29.82
CA ARG A 12 11.76 17.63 -30.26
C ARG A 12 13.05 17.95 -29.53
N GLU A 13 14.06 18.46 -30.23
CA GLU A 13 15.28 18.93 -29.58
C GLU A 13 14.88 19.98 -28.53
N GLU A 14 15.15 19.69 -27.26
CA GLU A 14 14.89 20.64 -26.17
C GLU A 14 15.73 21.90 -26.42
N ILE A 15 15.06 23.05 -26.45
CA ILE A 15 15.71 24.35 -26.59
C ILE A 15 16.65 24.53 -25.39
N GLU A 16 17.94 24.79 -25.65
CA GLU A 16 19.00 24.76 -24.62
C GLU A 16 18.73 25.70 -23.43
N GLU A 17 17.96 26.77 -23.61
CA GLU A 17 17.55 27.73 -22.58
C GLU A 17 16.72 27.12 -21.43
N TRP A 18 16.19 25.91 -21.59
CA TRP A 18 15.28 25.29 -20.62
C TRP A 18 15.96 24.31 -19.67
N LYS A 19 17.21 23.93 -19.93
CA LYS A 19 17.95 22.92 -19.13
C LYS A 19 18.19 23.34 -17.68
N ASP A 20 18.35 24.64 -17.44
CA ASP A 20 18.73 25.16 -16.12
C ASP A 20 17.56 25.75 -15.31
N LYS A 21 16.35 25.86 -15.90
CA LYS A 21 15.17 26.40 -15.22
C LYS A 21 14.48 25.29 -14.40
N LYS A 22 14.46 25.41 -13.07
CA LYS A 22 13.68 24.53 -12.16
C LYS A 22 12.17 24.79 -12.27
N THR A 23 11.58 24.50 -13.42
CA THR A 23 10.13 24.60 -13.61
C THR A 23 9.41 23.44 -12.92
N ASN A 24 8.17 23.68 -12.49
CA ASN A 24 7.30 22.62 -11.96
C ASN A 24 6.98 21.67 -13.11
N PRO A 25 7.32 20.36 -13.04
CA PRO A 25 7.11 19.46 -14.17
C PRO A 25 5.61 19.36 -14.47
N LEU A 26 5.19 19.89 -15.61
CA LEU A 26 3.83 19.74 -16.10
C LEU A 26 3.60 18.26 -16.43
N ARG A 27 2.77 17.58 -15.63
CA ARG A 27 2.46 16.15 -15.80
C ARG A 27 1.27 15.93 -16.73
N TRP A 28 1.33 16.47 -17.93
CA TRP A 28 0.36 16.18 -18.98
C TRP A 28 0.95 15.15 -19.95
N LYS A 29 0.21 14.06 -20.20
CA LYS A 29 0.56 13.08 -21.23
C LYS A 29 -0.15 13.49 -22.52
N ARG A 30 0.60 13.67 -23.61
CA ARG A 30 0.02 13.82 -24.95
C ARG A 30 -0.63 12.48 -25.32
N LEU A 31 -1.95 12.46 -25.44
CA LEU A 31 -2.68 11.35 -26.05
C LEU A 31 -2.59 11.53 -27.56
N LEU A 32 -1.60 10.89 -28.19
CA LEU A 32 -1.63 10.65 -29.63
C LEU A 32 -2.46 9.39 -29.86
N GLN A 33 -3.62 9.51 -30.50
CA GLN A 33 -4.28 8.35 -31.09
C GLN A 33 -3.37 7.84 -32.22
N GLU A 34 -3.12 6.53 -32.27
CA GLU A 34 -2.10 5.91 -33.14
C GLU A 34 -2.28 6.19 -34.64
N ASP A 35 -3.46 6.68 -35.06
CA ASP A 35 -3.83 6.89 -36.46
C ASP A 35 -3.90 8.37 -36.90
N VAL A 36 -3.57 9.35 -36.05
CA VAL A 36 -3.64 10.77 -36.42
C VAL A 36 -2.23 11.34 -36.62
N SER A 37 -1.90 11.70 -37.86
CA SER A 37 -0.65 12.42 -38.17
C SER A 37 -0.62 13.74 -37.39
N PHE A 38 0.52 14.07 -36.79
CA PHE A 38 0.70 15.35 -36.09
C PHE A 38 0.37 16.55 -36.99
N GLU A 39 0.63 16.44 -38.29
CA GLU A 39 0.37 17.46 -39.32
C GLU A 39 -1.13 17.76 -39.53
N GLU A 40 -2.02 16.83 -39.14
CA GLU A 40 -3.48 17.02 -39.20
C GLU A 40 -4.06 17.53 -37.87
N SER A 41 -3.20 17.71 -36.85
CA SER A 41 -3.62 18.20 -35.55
C SER A 41 -3.86 19.72 -35.55
N VAL A 42 -4.80 20.19 -34.73
CA VAL A 42 -4.98 21.62 -34.42
C VAL A 42 -3.68 22.26 -33.90
N PHE A 43 -2.77 21.47 -33.32
CA PHE A 43 -1.47 21.92 -32.86
C PHE A 43 -0.40 22.06 -33.96
N ALA A 44 -0.68 21.65 -35.21
CA ALA A 44 0.26 21.79 -36.32
C ALA A 44 0.32 23.22 -36.87
N VAL A 45 -0.77 23.98 -36.72
CA VAL A 45 -0.95 25.32 -37.28
C VAL A 45 -0.80 26.41 -36.22
N SER A 46 -0.74 26.05 -34.93
CA SER A 46 -0.47 27.01 -33.88
C SER A 46 0.98 27.44 -33.94
N GLU A 47 1.23 28.67 -34.40
CA GLU A 47 2.50 29.35 -34.18
C GLU A 47 2.72 29.46 -32.66
N ASP A 48 3.94 29.17 -32.22
CA ASP A 48 4.32 29.36 -30.82
C ASP A 48 4.17 30.86 -30.51
N GLU A 49 3.12 31.24 -29.77
CA GLU A 49 2.92 32.63 -29.34
C GLU A 49 4.05 33.03 -28.38
N ASP A 50 4.59 34.23 -28.55
CA ASP A 50 5.60 34.78 -27.65
C ASP A 50 4.99 35.03 -26.27
N VAL A 51 5.16 34.07 -25.36
CA VAL A 51 4.76 34.19 -23.96
C VAL A 51 5.87 34.85 -23.16
N ASN A 52 5.51 35.78 -22.27
CA ASN A 52 6.46 36.37 -21.34
C ASN A 52 6.84 35.36 -20.25
N ASP A 53 7.89 34.58 -20.52
CA ASP A 53 8.43 33.55 -19.63
C ASP A 53 8.86 34.08 -18.27
N ASP A 54 9.34 35.33 -18.19
CA ASP A 54 9.77 35.94 -16.94
C ASP A 54 8.58 36.19 -16.01
N ALA A 55 7.47 36.70 -16.54
CA ALA A 55 6.25 36.90 -15.78
C ALA A 55 5.64 35.57 -15.27
N LEU A 56 5.72 34.51 -16.09
CA LEU A 56 5.30 33.17 -15.65
C LEU A 56 6.23 32.61 -14.57
N GLY A 57 7.54 32.84 -14.69
CA GLY A 57 8.54 32.44 -13.72
C GLY A 57 8.28 33.03 -12.34
N GLU A 58 7.85 34.30 -12.26
CA GLU A 58 7.50 34.98 -11.01
C GLU A 58 6.23 34.44 -10.34
N ILE A 59 5.23 34.02 -11.12
CA ILE A 59 3.95 33.50 -10.60
C ILE A 59 4.09 32.05 -10.12
N PHE A 60 4.88 31.24 -10.84
CA PHE A 60 5.00 29.80 -10.62
C PHE A 60 6.31 29.39 -9.91
N VAL A 61 6.87 30.28 -9.07
CA VAL A 61 8.06 29.98 -8.25
C VAL A 61 7.76 28.82 -7.29
N LYS A 62 8.59 27.77 -7.37
CA LYS A 62 8.51 26.54 -6.57
C LYS A 62 8.68 26.77 -5.06
N ASP A 63 9.22 27.92 -4.68
CA ASP A 63 9.59 28.31 -3.32
C ASP A 63 8.65 29.36 -2.70
N ALA A 64 7.38 29.41 -3.10
CA ALA A 64 6.37 30.00 -2.23
C ALA A 64 6.36 29.19 -0.92
N LYS A 65 7.04 29.71 0.11
CA LYS A 65 7.05 29.16 1.47
C LYS A 65 5.62 29.03 1.99
N VAL A 66 4.97 27.93 1.66
CA VAL A 66 3.92 27.37 2.50
C VAL A 66 4.64 26.97 3.77
N VAL A 67 4.35 27.66 4.86
CA VAL A 67 4.80 27.30 6.20
C VAL A 67 4.09 26.00 6.59
N THR A 68 4.55 24.88 6.05
CA THR A 68 4.24 23.56 6.57
C THR A 68 5.22 23.29 7.70
N LYS A 69 4.70 23.19 8.93
CA LYS A 69 5.44 22.73 10.10
C LYS A 69 6.13 21.41 9.76
N GLU A 70 7.46 21.38 9.92
CA GLU A 70 8.28 20.19 9.69
C GLU A 70 7.83 19.04 10.59
N ILE A 71 7.40 17.94 9.97
CA ILE A 71 7.43 16.62 10.62
C ILE A 71 8.80 16.06 10.27
N VAL A 72 9.70 16.06 11.25
CA VAL A 72 11.04 15.45 11.11
C VAL A 72 10.86 13.94 11.06
N ILE A 73 10.92 13.37 9.86
CA ILE A 73 11.14 11.93 9.66
C ILE A 73 12.64 11.76 9.43
N LYS A 74 13.32 11.10 10.37
CA LYS A 74 14.72 10.69 10.19
C LYS A 74 14.78 9.59 9.14
N ASP A 75 15.45 9.88 8.03
CA ASP A 75 15.79 8.90 6.99
C ASP A 75 16.90 7.96 7.50
N GLU A 76 16.53 6.72 7.82
CA GLU A 76 17.44 5.59 7.70
C GLU A 76 17.22 4.94 6.33
N ALA A 77 18.30 4.77 5.58
CA ALA A 77 18.29 4.30 4.19
C ALA A 77 17.65 2.91 4.06
N ALA A 78 16.37 2.89 3.69
CA ALA A 78 15.67 1.67 3.31
C ALA A 78 16.21 1.19 1.95
N VAL A 79 16.91 0.06 1.96
CA VAL A 79 17.26 -0.66 0.74
C VAL A 79 15.98 -1.26 0.16
N GLU A 80 15.33 -0.53 -0.75
CA GLU A 80 14.17 -1.02 -1.49
C GLU A 80 14.62 -2.12 -2.47
N LYS A 81 14.20 -3.36 -2.20
CA LYS A 81 14.32 -4.52 -3.10
C LYS A 81 13.09 -4.62 -4.02
N PRO A 82 13.26 -5.22 -5.22
CA PRO A 82 12.36 -5.00 -6.35
C PRO A 82 10.98 -5.59 -6.10
N VAL A 83 9.97 -4.71 -6.16
CA VAL A 83 8.56 -5.09 -6.28
C VAL A 83 8.39 -5.79 -7.62
N VAL A 84 8.33 -7.11 -7.60
CA VAL A 84 7.91 -7.93 -8.73
C VAL A 84 6.46 -7.56 -8.98
N TRP A 85 6.22 -6.83 -10.07
CA TRP A 85 4.90 -6.42 -10.52
C TRP A 85 4.05 -7.65 -10.84
N GLU A 86 3.26 -8.13 -9.89
CA GLU A 86 2.12 -9.00 -10.16
C GLU A 86 0.89 -8.11 -10.39
N GLY A 87 0.68 -7.72 -11.65
CA GLY A 87 -0.38 -6.80 -12.11
C GLY A 87 -1.81 -7.35 -12.04
N ASN A 88 -2.15 -8.16 -11.03
CA ASN A 88 -3.50 -8.70 -10.84
C ASN A 88 -4.12 -8.44 -9.46
N GLU A 89 -3.41 -7.83 -8.51
CA GLU A 89 -4.02 -7.48 -7.22
C GLU A 89 -4.53 -6.02 -7.24
N LYS A 90 -5.84 -5.84 -7.02
CA LYS A 90 -6.51 -4.52 -6.91
C LYS A 90 -5.94 -3.62 -5.80
N GLN A 91 -5.09 -4.16 -4.93
CA GLN A 91 -4.41 -3.46 -3.84
C GLN A 91 -2.98 -3.96 -3.73
N SER A 92 -2.02 -3.08 -3.45
CA SER A 92 -0.65 -3.50 -3.17
C SER A 92 -0.56 -4.22 -1.81
N GLY A 93 0.40 -5.14 -1.64
CA GLY A 93 0.64 -5.79 -0.34
C GLY A 93 1.00 -4.81 0.80
N LYS A 94 1.51 -3.61 0.48
CA LYS A 94 1.69 -2.53 1.46
C LYS A 94 0.34 -1.97 1.94
N GLN A 95 -0.57 -1.75 1.01
CA GLN A 95 -1.90 -1.22 1.30
C GLN A 95 -2.77 -2.23 2.06
N ARG A 96 -2.68 -3.53 1.73
CA ARG A 96 -3.34 -4.59 2.50
C ARG A 96 -2.87 -4.61 3.95
N ARG A 97 -1.55 -4.56 4.17
CA ARG A 97 -0.97 -4.50 5.53
C ARG A 97 -1.42 -3.29 6.31
N GLN A 98 -1.42 -2.12 5.68
CA GLN A 98 -1.92 -0.91 6.32
C GLN A 98 -3.40 -1.06 6.71
N ASN A 99 -4.22 -1.68 5.86
CA ASN A 99 -5.62 -1.94 6.20
C ASN A 99 -5.76 -2.91 7.38
N ILE A 100 -5.00 -4.01 7.39
CA ILE A 100 -4.94 -4.96 8.51
C ILE A 100 -4.52 -4.23 9.81
N GLU A 101 -3.49 -3.39 9.75
CA GLU A 101 -2.98 -2.63 10.90
C GLU A 101 -4.03 -1.65 11.45
N ILE A 102 -4.73 -0.92 10.57
CA ILE A 102 -5.81 0.00 10.97
C ILE A 102 -6.92 -0.76 11.69
N GLN A 103 -7.34 -1.90 11.14
CA GLN A 103 -8.37 -2.75 11.75
C GLN A 103 -7.91 -3.27 13.12
N MET A 104 -6.69 -3.77 13.24
CA MET A 104 -6.16 -4.29 14.49
C MET A 104 -5.90 -3.20 15.55
N LYS A 105 -5.61 -1.96 15.15
CA LYS A 105 -5.54 -0.82 16.08
C LYS A 105 -6.88 -0.49 16.72
N ALA A 106 -7.99 -0.79 16.04
CA ALA A 106 -9.31 -0.64 16.64
C ALA A 106 -9.52 -1.62 17.80
N TRP A 107 -8.86 -2.78 17.79
CA TRP A 107 -8.87 -3.72 18.91
C TRP A 107 -7.95 -3.23 20.03
N SER A 108 -8.51 -2.44 20.94
CA SER A 108 -7.77 -1.79 22.04
C SER A 108 -7.36 -2.78 23.14
N GLY A 109 -6.11 -2.67 23.58
CA GLY A 109 -5.60 -3.34 24.78
C GLY A 109 -5.58 -4.87 24.66
N ASP A 110 -6.03 -5.53 25.73
CA ASP A 110 -5.95 -6.99 25.86
C ASP A 110 -7.13 -7.74 25.22
N THR A 111 -8.16 -7.03 24.74
CA THR A 111 -9.38 -7.64 24.18
C THR A 111 -9.11 -8.63 23.05
N LYS A 112 -8.18 -8.30 22.14
CA LYS A 112 -7.74 -9.21 21.06
C LYS A 112 -7.08 -10.49 21.59
N TRP A 113 -6.32 -10.39 22.68
CA TRP A 113 -5.65 -11.54 23.29
C TRP A 113 -6.64 -12.41 24.07
N VAL A 114 -7.57 -11.78 24.79
CA VAL A 114 -8.69 -12.46 25.47
C VAL A 114 -9.56 -13.21 24.46
N LEU A 115 -9.85 -12.61 23.31
CA LEU A 115 -10.58 -13.27 22.22
C LEU A 115 -9.83 -14.53 21.74
N LEU A 116 -8.53 -14.43 21.45
CA LEU A 116 -7.73 -15.58 21.04
C LEU A 116 -7.71 -16.69 22.09
N GLU A 117 -7.56 -16.34 23.36
CA GLU A 117 -7.54 -17.32 24.45
C GLU A 117 -8.87 -18.06 24.56
N ARG A 118 -10.00 -17.34 24.47
CA ARG A 118 -11.33 -17.94 24.53
C ARG A 118 -11.66 -18.77 23.28
N LEU A 119 -11.23 -18.33 22.10
CA LEU A 119 -11.31 -19.12 20.87
C LEU A 119 -10.53 -20.43 20.99
N ARG A 120 -9.33 -20.38 21.59
CA ARG A 120 -8.52 -21.58 21.86
C ARG A 120 -9.24 -22.55 22.80
N LYS A 121 -9.88 -22.03 23.85
CA LYS A 121 -10.69 -22.82 24.81
C LYS A 121 -12.07 -23.23 24.27
N THR A 122 -12.47 -22.76 23.10
CA THR A 122 -13.81 -23.01 22.51
C THR A 122 -14.95 -22.48 23.39
N GLU A 123 -14.70 -21.40 24.13
CA GLU A 123 -15.66 -20.76 25.04
C GLU A 123 -16.56 -19.75 24.30
N LEU A 124 -17.20 -20.18 23.21
CA LEU A 124 -17.93 -19.28 22.29
C LEU A 124 -19.08 -18.54 23.00
N ASN A 125 -19.77 -19.22 23.91
CA ASN A 125 -20.85 -18.63 24.71
C ASN A 125 -20.38 -17.55 25.68
N VAL A 126 -19.11 -17.63 26.13
CA VAL A 126 -18.53 -16.63 27.03
C VAL A 126 -18.14 -15.38 26.25
N ILE A 127 -17.62 -15.54 25.03
CA ILE A 127 -17.31 -14.44 24.13
C ILE A 127 -18.55 -13.60 23.85
N ARG A 128 -19.68 -14.24 23.51
CA ARG A 128 -20.95 -13.53 23.23
C ARG A 128 -21.55 -12.79 24.41
N LYS A 129 -21.27 -13.24 25.63
CA LYS A 129 -21.81 -12.65 26.86
C LYS A 129 -20.86 -11.63 27.48
N ASP A 130 -19.71 -11.40 26.87
CA ASP A 130 -18.73 -10.44 27.37
C ASP A 130 -19.22 -9.01 27.10
N PRO A 131 -19.32 -8.13 28.11
CA PRO A 131 -19.69 -6.74 27.91
C PRO A 131 -18.67 -5.95 27.06
N ASP A 132 -17.40 -6.40 27.01
CA ASP A 132 -16.35 -5.78 26.21
C ASP A 132 -16.30 -6.32 24.77
N PHE A 133 -17.12 -7.31 24.44
CA PHE A 133 -17.22 -7.84 23.08
C PHE A 133 -17.97 -6.87 22.18
N GLN A 134 -17.27 -6.36 21.17
CA GLN A 134 -17.82 -5.41 20.21
C GLN A 134 -18.11 -6.12 18.88
N GLU A 135 -19.38 -6.41 18.65
CA GLU A 135 -19.87 -7.16 17.49
C GLU A 135 -19.46 -6.51 16.16
N ASP A 136 -19.62 -5.18 16.03
CA ASP A 136 -19.20 -4.43 14.84
C ASP A 136 -17.70 -4.63 14.50
N ARG A 137 -16.84 -4.68 15.52
CA ARG A 137 -15.39 -4.90 15.34
C ARG A 137 -15.10 -6.35 14.98
N PHE A 138 -15.87 -7.27 15.54
CA PHE A 138 -15.78 -8.69 15.21
C PHE A 138 -16.20 -8.96 13.77
N GLU A 139 -17.27 -8.34 13.28
CA GLU A 139 -17.66 -8.42 11.87
C GLU A 139 -16.58 -7.88 10.93
N GLN A 140 -15.96 -6.74 11.28
CA GLN A 140 -14.84 -6.19 10.52
C GLN A 140 -13.63 -7.14 10.49
N LEU A 141 -13.33 -7.80 11.62
CA LEU A 141 -12.29 -8.81 11.69
C LEU A 141 -12.61 -10.02 10.82
N ILE A 142 -13.85 -10.53 10.83
CA ILE A 142 -14.27 -11.63 9.97
C ILE A 142 -14.13 -11.25 8.50
N ASN A 143 -14.63 -10.08 8.08
CA ASN A 143 -14.54 -9.63 6.70
C ASN A 143 -13.07 -9.51 6.24
N LEU A 144 -12.18 -9.05 7.12
CA LEU A 144 -10.75 -8.98 6.84
C LEU A 144 -10.15 -10.38 6.66
N VAL A 145 -10.50 -11.31 7.54
CA VAL A 145 -10.06 -12.70 7.48
C VAL A 145 -10.59 -13.40 6.22
N GLU A 146 -11.84 -13.17 5.83
CA GLU A 146 -12.43 -13.65 4.58
C GLU A 146 -11.60 -13.17 3.37
N GLN A 147 -11.28 -11.88 3.30
CA GLN A 147 -10.42 -11.32 2.24
C GLN A 147 -9.01 -11.93 2.24
N MET A 148 -8.45 -12.20 3.41
CA MET A 148 -7.15 -12.87 3.54
C MET A 148 -7.22 -14.34 3.10
N ASN A 149 -8.33 -15.03 3.36
CA ASN A 149 -8.56 -16.41 2.93
C ASN A 149 -8.74 -16.54 1.41
N GLU A 150 -9.33 -15.54 0.75
CA GLU A 150 -9.44 -15.50 -0.71
C GLU A 150 -8.06 -15.45 -1.39
N THR A 151 -7.17 -14.61 -0.87
CA THR A 151 -5.84 -14.39 -1.47
C THR A 151 -4.81 -15.43 -1.01
N LYS A 152 -4.88 -15.91 0.24
CA LYS A 152 -3.93 -16.81 0.93
C LYS A 152 -2.49 -16.30 1.04
N VAL A 153 -2.08 -15.29 0.25
CA VAL A 153 -0.75 -14.69 0.23
C VAL A 153 -0.36 -14.15 1.61
N GLU A 154 -1.27 -13.45 2.29
CA GLU A 154 -0.95 -12.87 3.61
C GLU A 154 -0.78 -13.94 4.69
N TRP A 155 -1.54 -15.04 4.63
CA TRP A 155 -1.39 -16.16 5.57
C TRP A 155 -0.03 -16.85 5.40
N GLN A 156 0.38 -17.10 4.17
CA GLN A 156 1.70 -17.68 3.88
C GLN A 156 2.82 -16.78 4.40
N ARG A 157 2.75 -15.47 4.11
CA ARG A 157 3.71 -14.47 4.61
C ARG A 157 3.81 -14.48 6.13
N ILE A 158 2.68 -14.41 6.83
CA ILE A 158 2.63 -14.36 8.30
C ILE A 158 3.18 -15.67 8.89
N ALA A 159 2.88 -16.81 8.28
CA ALA A 159 3.38 -18.09 8.74
C ALA A 159 4.90 -18.26 8.55
N GLU A 160 5.44 -17.84 7.40
CA GLU A 160 6.88 -17.89 7.11
C GLU A 160 7.67 -17.00 8.06
N GLU A 161 7.26 -15.73 8.14
CA GLU A 161 7.97 -14.73 8.93
C GLU A 161 7.79 -14.94 10.44
N GLY A 162 6.60 -15.38 10.87
CA GLY A 162 6.33 -15.72 12.26
C GLY A 162 7.14 -16.93 12.75
N ARG A 163 7.33 -17.96 11.90
CA ARG A 163 8.23 -19.08 12.21
C ARG A 163 9.68 -18.64 12.31
N ARG A 164 10.13 -17.79 11.37
CA ARG A 164 11.49 -17.22 11.35
C ARG A 164 11.81 -16.49 12.66
N ILE A 165 10.88 -15.67 13.14
CA ILE A 165 11.02 -14.95 14.42
C ILE A 165 10.97 -15.90 15.61
N ALA A 166 10.05 -16.87 15.62
CA ALA A 166 9.88 -17.81 16.73
C ALA A 166 11.07 -18.76 16.92
N GLN A 167 11.78 -19.11 15.84
CA GLN A 167 12.93 -20.02 15.89
C GLN A 167 14.24 -19.37 16.35
N GLU A 168 14.26 -18.06 16.63
CA GLU A 168 15.46 -17.29 16.98
C GLU A 168 16.66 -17.49 16.02
N GLU A 169 16.44 -18.05 14.83
CA GLU A 169 17.53 -18.52 13.95
C GLU A 169 18.31 -17.38 13.30
N ASP A 170 17.83 -16.14 13.39
CA ASP A 170 18.47 -15.01 12.71
C ASP A 170 18.11 -13.67 13.38
N LYS A 171 18.75 -13.38 14.52
CA LYS A 171 18.65 -12.05 15.17
C LYS A 171 19.29 -10.93 14.33
N ASP A 172 20.16 -11.30 13.38
CA ASP A 172 20.93 -10.36 12.55
C ASP A 172 20.50 -10.32 11.07
N ALA A 173 19.62 -11.22 10.62
CA ALA A 173 19.14 -11.16 9.24
C ALA A 173 18.12 -10.03 9.09
N PRO A 174 18.32 -9.09 8.14
CA PRO A 174 17.44 -7.95 7.96
C PRO A 174 16.02 -8.46 7.68
N THR A 175 15.10 -8.16 8.60
CA THR A 175 13.67 -8.47 8.44
C THR A 175 13.22 -7.91 7.11
N GLN A 176 12.80 -8.78 6.19
CA GLN A 176 12.39 -8.36 4.84
C GLN A 176 11.19 -7.39 4.89
N TYR A 177 10.49 -7.36 6.02
CA TYR A 177 9.30 -6.56 6.26
C TYR A 177 9.29 -6.00 7.69
N VAL A 178 8.68 -4.83 7.91
CA VAL A 178 8.42 -4.34 9.28
C VAL A 178 7.37 -5.24 9.92
N TRP A 179 7.76 -6.00 10.95
CA TRP A 179 6.87 -6.88 11.71
C TRP A 179 6.20 -6.10 12.84
N HIS A 180 4.89 -5.88 12.74
CA HIS A 180 4.08 -5.30 13.82
C HIS A 180 3.65 -6.37 14.80
N GLN A 181 4.30 -6.39 15.95
CA GLN A 181 4.06 -7.40 16.98
C GLN A 181 2.58 -7.54 17.39
N ASP A 182 1.82 -6.45 17.43
CA ASP A 182 0.39 -6.48 17.77
C ASP A 182 -0.54 -7.05 16.70
N VAL A 183 -0.08 -7.04 15.45
CA VAL A 183 -0.88 -7.39 14.27
C VAL A 183 -0.50 -8.77 13.80
N GLU A 184 0.75 -8.97 13.37
CA GLU A 184 1.15 -10.25 12.82
C GLU A 184 1.19 -11.36 13.88
N VAL A 185 1.52 -11.08 15.15
CA VAL A 185 1.47 -12.12 16.20
C VAL A 185 0.03 -12.54 16.49
N PHE A 186 -0.94 -11.62 16.38
CA PHE A 186 -2.34 -11.97 16.53
C PHE A 186 -2.77 -12.99 15.47
N PHE A 187 -2.53 -12.69 14.18
CA PHE A 187 -2.88 -13.60 13.09
C PHE A 187 -2.04 -14.88 13.12
N PHE A 188 -0.75 -14.78 13.48
CA PHE A 188 0.12 -15.95 13.64
C PHE A 188 -0.39 -16.90 14.73
N LYS A 189 -0.88 -16.38 15.86
CA LYS A 189 -1.50 -17.22 16.91
C LYS A 189 -2.89 -17.71 16.52
N LEU A 190 -3.64 -16.94 15.74
CA LEU A 190 -4.97 -17.33 15.27
C LEU A 190 -4.89 -18.60 14.40
N GLN A 191 -3.94 -18.67 13.47
CA GLN A 191 -3.76 -19.85 12.61
C GLN A 191 -3.28 -21.10 13.36
N GLU A 192 -2.69 -20.94 14.55
CA GLU A 192 -2.28 -22.07 15.41
C GLU A 192 -3.45 -22.71 16.17
N ILE A 193 -4.63 -22.08 16.17
CA ILE A 193 -5.81 -22.63 16.82
C ILE A 193 -6.45 -23.69 15.92
N ASP A 194 -6.71 -24.87 16.48
CA ASP A 194 -7.42 -25.94 15.78
C ASP A 194 -8.82 -25.49 15.36
N ALA A 195 -9.15 -25.74 14.09
CA ALA A 195 -10.43 -25.35 13.48
C ALA A 195 -10.80 -23.87 13.74
N TRP A 196 -9.81 -22.98 13.74
CA TRP A 196 -10.00 -21.56 14.05
C TRP A 196 -11.06 -20.89 13.17
N TRP A 197 -11.11 -21.26 11.89
CA TRP A 197 -12.09 -20.74 10.93
C TRP A 197 -13.52 -21.12 11.31
N ASP A 198 -13.78 -22.41 11.54
CA ASP A 198 -15.10 -22.91 11.95
C ASP A 198 -15.57 -22.27 13.26
N LYS A 199 -14.63 -21.99 14.19
CA LYS A 199 -14.92 -21.31 15.45
C LYS A 199 -15.29 -19.84 15.24
N LEU A 200 -14.65 -19.14 14.30
CA LEU A 200 -15.01 -17.76 13.94
C LEU A 200 -16.38 -17.72 13.24
N GLU A 201 -16.64 -18.63 12.30
CA GLU A 201 -17.95 -18.74 11.66
C GLU A 201 -19.06 -19.06 12.67
N ALA A 202 -18.80 -19.95 13.63
CA ALA A 202 -19.76 -20.28 14.67
C ALA A 202 -20.11 -19.07 15.57
N LEU A 203 -19.21 -18.11 15.73
CA LEU A 203 -19.48 -16.87 16.46
C LEU A 203 -20.36 -15.88 15.68
N LYS A 204 -20.41 -15.99 14.34
CA LYS A 204 -21.24 -15.17 13.47
C LYS A 204 -22.75 -15.51 13.55
N LEU A 205 -23.10 -16.72 14.02
CA LEU A 205 -24.47 -17.31 13.99
C LEU A 205 -25.26 -17.20 15.31
#